data_AF-A0A6P7GJT5-F1
#
_entry.id   AF-A0A6P7GJT5-F1
#
_cell.length_a   1.000
_cell.length_b   1.000
_cell.length_c   1.000
_cell.angle_alpha   90.00
_cell.angle_beta   90.00
_cell.angle_gamma   90.00
#
_symmetry.space_group_name_H-M   'P 1'
#
loop_
_entity.id
_entity.type
_entity.pdbx_description
1 polymer ?
#
loop_
_entity_poly.entity_id
_entity_poly.type
_entity_poly.pdbx_seq_one_letter_code
_entity_poly.pdbx_strand_id
1 'polypeptide(L)'
;MATEVENNAPETKEIKEEIPSGDNKADEAGKQENAGDAPASAKEKEPTPPKVLVHKPNFEKDVVYLYQFSRTPLLPSLSPYCLKVETWLRLAGVKYENVDHKMKYRSKKGQLPFIELNGEEIADSAIIIKDLSQKFGHDLDVCLTAEQRNLAHATISMIENHLAWVVMWWRTKYPDQVLKGYKVNLQHALGTRIPNGILNFFFKFAFGRKGTKKVKAQGMGVHSAEEINEFGQEDLKVLSEMLADKPFFFGDEPTTLDVVVFAHLAQIYFIDKEVSYPLRDFMTESCPNLVGLVNRMKERCFSDWDDICTTLDLNSHLPKPKAEESKDNKEESKDEKESDKEKEPEEKDIEKEKADEKEKDKAKEKSEENKEKEGK
;
A
#
# COMPACT_ATOMS: atom_id res chain seq x y z
N MET A 1 9.12 69.89 24.67
CA MET A 1 8.15 70.76 23.93
C MET A 1 7.03 69.84 23.45
N ALA A 2 5.80 70.34 23.34
CA ALA A 2 4.71 69.67 22.58
C ALA A 2 5.05 69.68 21.07
N THR A 3 4.40 69.03 20.11
CA THR A 3 2.96 68.74 19.83
C THR A 3 2.86 67.51 18.90
N GLU A 4 1.74 66.79 18.63
CA GLU A 4 0.39 66.64 19.23
C GLU A 4 -0.21 65.28 18.76
N VAL A 5 -1.53 65.11 18.57
CA VAL A 5 -2.22 63.87 18.14
C VAL A 5 -3.03 64.12 16.86
N GLU A 6 -3.07 63.15 15.93
CA GLU A 6 -4.30 62.90 15.16
C GLU A 6 -4.42 61.44 14.70
N ASN A 7 -5.62 60.86 14.87
CA ASN A 7 -5.99 59.51 14.44
C ASN A 7 -6.62 59.55 13.05
N ASN A 8 -6.42 58.52 12.24
CA ASN A 8 -7.43 58.10 11.26
C ASN A 8 -7.30 56.61 10.93
N ALA A 9 -8.43 55.91 10.98
CA ALA A 9 -8.57 54.51 10.63
C ALA A 9 -9.62 54.35 9.51
N PRO A 10 -9.46 53.40 8.58
CA PRO A 10 -10.53 53.00 7.66
C PRO A 10 -11.32 51.80 8.22
N GLU A 11 -12.63 51.79 7.97
CA GLU A 11 -13.59 50.85 8.55
C GLU A 11 -13.61 49.45 7.91
N THR A 12 -14.16 48.51 8.66
CA THR A 12 -14.44 47.11 8.31
C THR A 12 -15.59 46.95 7.32
N LYS A 13 -15.55 45.86 6.54
CA LYS A 13 -16.76 45.19 6.02
C LYS A 13 -16.67 43.69 6.24
N GLU A 14 -17.46 43.20 7.19
CA GLU A 14 -17.80 41.78 7.29
C GLU A 14 -18.88 41.42 6.25
N ILE A 15 -18.84 40.20 5.72
CA ILE A 15 -20.00 39.57 5.07
C ILE A 15 -20.18 38.20 5.71
N LYS A 16 -21.27 38.04 6.46
CA LYS A 16 -21.85 36.75 6.82
C LYS A 16 -22.86 36.37 5.74
N GLU A 17 -22.92 35.10 5.37
CA GLU A 17 -24.10 34.53 4.70
C GLU A 17 -24.77 33.52 5.63
N GLU A 18 -26.10 33.58 5.66
CA GLU A 18 -26.95 32.90 6.64
C GLU A 18 -27.60 31.63 6.05
N ILE A 19 -27.99 30.74 6.95
CA ILE A 19 -28.75 29.53 6.66
C ILE A 19 -30.23 29.90 6.44
N PRO A 20 -30.91 29.42 5.38
CA PRO A 20 -32.36 29.48 5.31
C PRO A 20 -33.00 28.25 5.96
N SER A 21 -33.45 28.40 7.20
CA SER A 21 -34.50 27.57 7.79
C SER A 21 -35.76 28.42 7.97
N GLY A 22 -36.88 27.97 7.40
CA GLY A 22 -38.15 28.69 7.42
C GLY A 22 -39.31 27.71 7.45
N ASP A 23 -40.22 27.90 8.39
CA ASP A 23 -41.24 26.92 8.78
C ASP A 23 -42.61 27.62 8.94
N ASN A 24 -43.71 26.87 8.80
CA ASN A 24 -45.13 27.28 9.00
C ASN A 24 -45.76 28.21 7.92
N LYS A 25 -47.07 28.16 7.58
CA LYS A 25 -48.21 27.38 8.14
C LYS A 25 -49.42 27.29 7.18
N ALA A 26 -50.25 26.24 7.37
CA ALA A 26 -51.71 26.12 7.20
C ALA A 26 -52.42 26.50 5.86
N ASP A 27 -53.24 25.58 5.32
CA ASP A 27 -54.72 25.66 5.39
C ASP A 27 -55.43 24.35 4.97
N GLU A 28 -56.75 24.28 5.13
CA GLU A 28 -57.54 23.04 5.34
C GLU A 28 -58.18 22.34 4.11
N ALA A 29 -58.51 21.06 4.35
CA ALA A 29 -59.71 20.31 3.92
C ALA A 29 -59.99 19.97 2.43
N GLY A 30 -60.17 18.67 2.18
CA GLY A 30 -60.77 18.12 0.96
C GLY A 30 -60.89 16.59 0.97
N LYS A 31 -61.96 16.05 1.58
CA LYS A 31 -62.26 14.60 1.54
C LYS A 31 -62.66 14.15 0.12
N GLN A 32 -62.17 12.99 -0.31
CA GLN A 32 -63.06 11.99 -0.91
C GLN A 32 -62.52 10.56 -0.73
N GLU A 33 -63.40 9.67 -0.29
CA GLU A 33 -63.13 8.24 -0.09
C GLU A 33 -63.34 7.48 -1.41
N ASN A 34 -62.60 6.40 -1.62
CA ASN A 34 -63.17 5.20 -2.22
C ASN A 34 -62.43 3.96 -1.72
N ALA A 35 -63.16 2.87 -1.52
CA ALA A 35 -62.72 1.74 -0.70
C ALA A 35 -62.49 0.45 -1.50
N GLY A 36 -61.61 -0.41 -0.97
CA GLY A 36 -61.60 -1.86 -1.20
C GLY A 36 -60.73 -2.37 -2.36
N ASP A 37 -59.62 -3.05 -2.03
CA ASP A 37 -59.67 -4.53 -1.98
C ASP A 37 -58.51 -5.15 -1.17
N ALA A 38 -58.57 -6.46 -0.91
CA ALA A 38 -57.82 -7.20 0.11
C ALA A 38 -56.28 -7.37 -0.12
N PRO A 39 -55.48 -7.64 0.94
CA PRO A 39 -54.02 -7.71 0.83
C PRO A 39 -53.51 -9.04 0.26
N ALA A 40 -52.65 -8.98 -0.76
CA ALA A 40 -51.88 -10.12 -1.23
C ALA A 40 -50.74 -10.46 -0.26
N SER A 41 -50.61 -11.74 0.10
CA SER A 41 -49.57 -12.24 1.01
C SER A 41 -48.16 -11.96 0.47
N ALA A 42 -47.43 -11.06 1.13
CA ALA A 42 -46.00 -10.91 0.94
C ALA A 42 -45.27 -12.08 1.60
N LYS A 43 -44.73 -13.00 0.79
CA LYS A 43 -43.77 -13.98 1.30
C LYS A 43 -42.52 -13.25 1.75
N GLU A 44 -42.18 -13.37 3.03
CA GLU A 44 -40.85 -13.01 3.52
C GLU A 44 -39.81 -13.78 2.70
N LYS A 45 -38.89 -13.05 2.07
CA LYS A 45 -37.66 -13.65 1.57
C LYS A 45 -36.76 -13.87 2.77
N GLU A 46 -36.39 -15.12 3.02
CA GLU A 46 -35.31 -15.43 3.95
C GLU A 46 -34.09 -14.55 3.63
N PRO A 47 -33.41 -13.98 4.64
CA PRO A 47 -32.24 -13.16 4.40
C PRO A 47 -31.15 -14.04 3.78
N THR A 48 -30.88 -13.83 2.49
CA THR A 48 -29.75 -14.46 1.81
C THR A 48 -28.48 -14.20 2.61
N PRO A 49 -27.66 -15.24 2.91
CA PRO A 49 -26.39 -15.04 3.59
C PRO A 49 -25.58 -13.93 2.91
N PRO A 50 -24.91 -13.04 3.66
CA PRO A 50 -24.13 -11.97 3.06
C PRO A 50 -23.12 -12.57 2.09
N LYS A 51 -23.06 -12.04 0.86
CA LYS A 51 -22.06 -12.47 -0.13
C LYS A 51 -20.68 -12.34 0.51
N VAL A 52 -19.95 -13.45 0.58
CA VAL A 52 -18.63 -13.51 1.20
C VAL A 52 -17.72 -12.48 0.52
N LEU A 53 -17.34 -11.46 1.29
CA LEU A 53 -16.70 -10.22 0.82
C LEU A 53 -15.16 -10.29 0.81
N VAL A 54 -14.63 -11.51 0.87
CA VAL A 54 -13.22 -11.86 1.09
C VAL A 54 -12.74 -12.93 0.09
N HIS A 55 -11.46 -12.90 -0.24
CA HIS A 55 -10.77 -13.76 -1.20
C HIS A 55 -10.38 -15.13 -0.62
N LYS A 56 -10.24 -15.27 0.71
CA LYS A 56 -10.02 -16.55 1.40
C LYS A 56 -11.33 -17.04 2.05
N PRO A 57 -12.22 -17.75 1.32
CA PRO A 57 -13.51 -18.20 1.89
C PRO A 57 -13.35 -19.28 2.96
N ASN A 58 -12.32 -20.12 2.84
CA ASN A 58 -11.98 -21.18 3.80
C ASN A 58 -10.93 -20.68 4.80
N PHE A 59 -11.23 -19.60 5.52
CA PHE A 59 -10.32 -19.01 6.50
C PHE A 59 -10.33 -19.79 7.82
N GLU A 60 -9.17 -19.90 8.47
CA GLU A 60 -9.09 -20.32 9.87
C GLU A 60 -9.46 -19.14 10.77
N LYS A 61 -10.24 -19.41 11.83
CA LYS A 61 -10.64 -18.39 12.80
C LYS A 61 -9.41 -17.82 13.52
N ASP A 62 -9.40 -16.50 13.67
CA ASP A 62 -8.35 -15.71 14.33
C ASP A 62 -6.95 -15.88 13.69
N VAL A 63 -6.89 -16.31 12.42
CA VAL A 63 -5.70 -16.22 11.54
C VAL A 63 -5.83 -15.01 10.62
N VAL A 64 -4.76 -14.23 10.51
CA VAL A 64 -4.68 -13.06 9.63
C VAL A 64 -4.19 -13.48 8.25
N TYR A 65 -4.96 -13.24 7.19
CA TYR A 65 -4.53 -13.47 5.81
C TYR A 65 -4.01 -12.15 5.22
N LEU A 66 -2.70 -12.01 5.09
CA LEU A 66 -2.02 -10.79 4.65
C LEU A 66 -1.83 -10.77 3.13
N TYR A 67 -2.39 -9.74 2.48
CA TYR A 67 -2.25 -9.47 1.06
C TYR A 67 -1.25 -8.33 0.87
N GLN A 68 -0.10 -8.65 0.27
CA GLN A 68 0.99 -7.71 0.07
C GLN A 68 1.80 -7.99 -1.22
N PHE A 69 2.76 -7.10 -1.53
CA PHE A 69 3.67 -7.29 -2.65
C PHE A 69 4.56 -8.53 -2.45
N SER A 70 4.96 -9.17 -3.55
CA SER A 70 5.85 -10.33 -3.54
C SER A 70 7.21 -10.03 -2.90
N ARG A 71 7.83 -11.07 -2.31
CA ARG A 71 9.22 -11.07 -1.83
C ARG A 71 10.20 -10.60 -2.92
N THR A 72 11.33 -10.05 -2.49
CA THR A 72 12.51 -9.92 -3.37
C THR A 72 13.74 -10.61 -2.74
N PRO A 73 14.81 -10.83 -3.51
CA PRO A 73 16.06 -11.39 -3.01
C PRO A 73 16.82 -10.56 -1.96
N LEU A 74 16.29 -9.42 -1.50
CA LEU A 74 16.99 -8.49 -0.61
C LEU A 74 16.15 -8.04 0.61
N LEU A 75 14.82 -7.95 0.47
CA LEU A 75 13.92 -7.61 1.58
C LEU A 75 12.50 -8.21 1.41
N PRO A 76 11.74 -8.40 2.51
CA PRO A 76 10.45 -9.10 2.50
C PRO A 76 9.35 -8.42 1.67
N SER A 77 9.41 -7.08 1.50
CA SER A 77 8.44 -6.32 0.71
C SER A 77 8.99 -4.99 0.22
N LEU A 78 8.66 -4.63 -1.03
CA LEU A 78 8.98 -3.31 -1.62
C LEU A 78 8.00 -2.21 -1.24
N SER A 79 6.94 -2.51 -0.49
CA SER A 79 6.10 -1.48 0.11
C SER A 79 6.48 -1.33 1.58
N PRO A 80 6.91 -0.15 2.04
CA PRO A 80 7.17 0.06 3.46
C PRO A 80 5.89 -0.16 4.29
N TYR A 81 4.73 0.19 3.75
CA TYR A 81 3.43 -0.08 4.40
C TYR A 81 3.15 -1.58 4.57
N CYS A 82 3.57 -2.42 3.63
CA CYS A 82 3.43 -3.87 3.75
C CYS A 82 4.43 -4.45 4.76
N LEU A 83 5.70 -4.04 4.68
CA LEU A 83 6.74 -4.43 5.63
C LEU A 83 6.38 -3.99 7.07
N LYS A 84 5.78 -2.80 7.25
CA LYS A 84 5.25 -2.28 8.51
C LYS A 84 4.23 -3.23 9.14
N VAL A 85 3.23 -3.69 8.38
CA VAL A 85 2.20 -4.64 8.87
C VAL A 85 2.83 -6.00 9.22
N GLU A 86 3.70 -6.54 8.36
CA GLU A 86 4.32 -7.85 8.64
C GLU A 86 5.28 -7.80 9.84
N THR A 87 6.03 -6.70 10.00
CA THR A 87 6.91 -6.47 11.15
C THR A 87 6.09 -6.40 12.44
N TRP A 88 4.96 -5.69 12.42
CA TRP A 88 4.04 -5.65 13.57
C TRP A 88 3.47 -7.03 13.91
N LEU A 89 3.00 -7.79 12.91
CA LEU A 89 2.47 -9.16 13.10
C LEU A 89 3.52 -10.09 13.75
N ARG A 90 4.78 -9.98 13.31
CA ARG A 90 5.91 -10.75 13.83
C ARG A 90 6.27 -10.35 15.27
N LEU A 91 6.30 -9.05 15.60
CA LEU A 91 6.50 -8.59 16.98
C LEU A 91 5.37 -9.01 17.92
N ALA A 92 4.12 -8.92 17.46
CA ALA A 92 2.93 -9.27 18.24
C ALA A 92 2.73 -10.78 18.40
N GLY A 93 3.50 -11.62 17.70
CA GLY A 93 3.33 -13.08 17.70
C GLY A 93 1.99 -13.55 17.11
N VAL A 94 1.31 -12.71 16.33
CA VAL A 94 -0.01 -13.02 15.75
C VAL A 94 0.15 -14.02 14.61
N LYS A 95 -0.65 -15.09 14.60
CA LYS A 95 -0.63 -16.08 13.52
C LYS A 95 -1.19 -15.48 12.22
N TYR A 96 -0.38 -15.50 11.16
CA TYR A 96 -0.76 -14.96 9.85
C TYR A 96 -0.26 -15.82 8.69
N GLU A 97 -0.97 -15.77 7.55
CA GLU A 97 -0.58 -16.36 6.27
C GLU A 97 -0.42 -15.22 5.24
N ASN A 98 0.75 -15.10 4.60
CA ASN A 98 0.92 -14.28 3.41
C ASN A 98 0.28 -14.97 2.20
N VAL A 99 -0.70 -14.32 1.58
CA VAL A 99 -1.44 -14.87 0.44
C VAL A 99 -0.75 -14.51 -0.88
N ASP A 100 -0.27 -15.52 -1.61
CA ASP A 100 0.27 -15.29 -2.96
C ASP A 100 -0.85 -15.00 -3.97
N HIS A 101 -1.13 -13.72 -4.13
CA HIS A 101 -2.12 -13.25 -5.08
C HIS A 101 -1.53 -12.82 -6.44
N LYS A 102 -0.23 -13.05 -6.71
CA LYS A 102 0.48 -12.65 -7.96
C LYS A 102 0.09 -11.26 -8.47
N MET A 103 0.06 -10.28 -7.56
CA MET A 103 -0.34 -8.88 -7.82
C MET A 103 -1.79 -8.62 -8.28
N LYS A 104 -2.64 -9.66 -8.40
CA LYS A 104 -4.04 -9.59 -8.88
C LYS A 104 -4.98 -8.78 -7.98
N TYR A 105 -4.88 -8.93 -6.66
CA TYR A 105 -5.81 -8.32 -5.70
C TYR A 105 -5.33 -6.99 -5.14
N ARG A 106 -6.31 -6.20 -4.70
CA ARG A 106 -6.22 -4.93 -3.98
C ARG A 106 -7.43 -4.85 -3.06
N SER A 107 -7.30 -4.15 -1.95
CA SER A 107 -8.43 -3.80 -1.10
C SER A 107 -9.53 -3.06 -1.86
N LYS A 108 -10.70 -2.92 -1.23
CA LYS A 108 -11.78 -2.00 -1.64
C LYS A 108 -11.30 -0.54 -1.79
N LYS A 109 -10.20 -0.16 -1.13
CA LYS A 109 -9.51 1.14 -1.27
C LYS A 109 -8.51 1.21 -2.45
N GLY A 110 -8.33 0.13 -3.21
CA GLY A 110 -7.38 0.03 -4.32
C GLY A 110 -5.91 -0.13 -3.93
N GLN A 111 -5.62 -0.44 -2.65
CA GLN A 111 -4.28 -0.38 -2.06
C GLN A 111 -3.82 -1.74 -1.49
N LEU A 112 -2.50 -1.86 -1.29
CA LEU A 112 -1.82 -2.87 -0.44
C LEU A 112 -1.02 -2.12 0.64
N PRO A 113 -0.86 -2.69 1.86
CA PRO A 113 -1.40 -3.98 2.28
C PRO A 113 -2.90 -3.91 2.56
N PHE A 114 -3.51 -5.09 2.58
CA PHE A 114 -4.76 -5.34 3.31
C PHE A 114 -4.70 -6.71 3.95
N ILE A 115 -5.57 -6.95 4.91
CA ILE A 115 -5.74 -8.27 5.52
C ILE A 115 -7.18 -8.75 5.36
N GLU A 116 -7.35 -10.07 5.46
CA GLU A 116 -8.63 -10.68 5.76
C GLU A 116 -8.52 -11.40 7.11
N LEU A 117 -9.48 -11.14 8.01
CA LEU A 117 -9.53 -11.73 9.35
C LEU A 117 -10.98 -12.07 9.67
N ASN A 118 -11.25 -13.32 10.07
CA ASN A 118 -12.59 -13.78 10.45
C ASN A 118 -13.71 -13.51 9.41
N GLY A 119 -13.36 -13.41 8.12
CA GLY A 119 -14.31 -13.11 7.04
C GLY A 119 -14.48 -11.63 6.70
N GLU A 120 -13.71 -10.74 7.32
CA GLU A 120 -13.75 -9.29 7.09
C GLU A 120 -12.44 -8.78 6.47
N GLU A 121 -12.52 -7.82 5.54
CA GLU A 121 -11.37 -7.15 4.94
C GLU A 121 -11.02 -5.87 5.72
N ILE A 122 -9.77 -5.74 6.16
CA ILE A 122 -9.24 -4.52 6.80
C ILE A 122 -8.11 -3.97 5.95
N ALA A 123 -8.18 -2.69 5.59
CA ALA A 123 -7.28 -2.05 4.63
C ALA A 123 -6.79 -0.67 5.11
N ASP A 124 -5.57 -0.31 4.71
CA ASP A 124 -4.68 0.72 5.30
C ASP A 124 -3.80 0.19 6.45
N SER A 125 -2.49 0.39 6.35
CA SER A 125 -1.51 -0.17 7.30
C SER A 125 -1.66 0.30 8.75
N ALA A 126 -2.10 1.54 8.98
CA ALA A 126 -2.29 2.07 10.33
C ALA A 126 -3.60 1.56 10.94
N ILE A 127 -4.66 1.45 10.13
CA ILE A 127 -5.94 0.86 10.55
C ILE A 127 -5.75 -0.63 10.86
N ILE A 128 -5.06 -1.37 10.00
CA ILE A 128 -4.75 -2.79 10.23
C ILE A 128 -4.03 -3.00 11.56
N ILE A 129 -2.96 -2.25 11.83
CA ILE A 129 -2.20 -2.37 13.07
C ILE A 129 -3.06 -2.00 14.29
N LYS A 130 -3.84 -0.91 14.22
CA LYS A 130 -4.73 -0.50 15.30
C LYS A 130 -5.78 -1.57 15.62
N ASP A 131 -6.47 -2.07 14.61
CA ASP A 131 -7.59 -3.00 14.79
C ASP A 131 -7.08 -4.37 15.27
N LEU A 132 -5.94 -4.83 14.75
CA LEU A 132 -5.25 -6.03 15.24
C LEU A 132 -4.73 -5.87 16.68
N SER A 133 -4.14 -4.72 17.01
CA SER A 133 -3.67 -4.40 18.36
C SER A 133 -4.81 -4.48 19.38
N GLN A 134 -5.97 -3.91 19.06
CA GLN A 134 -7.18 -4.01 19.89
C GLN A 134 -7.73 -5.44 19.97
N LYS A 135 -7.75 -6.16 18.85
CA LYS A 135 -8.30 -7.52 18.73
C LYS A 135 -7.46 -8.59 19.45
N PHE A 136 -6.13 -8.45 19.46
CA PHE A 136 -5.20 -9.41 20.06
C PHE A 136 -4.56 -8.93 21.37
N GLY A 137 -4.85 -7.70 21.81
CA GLY A 137 -4.37 -7.17 23.09
C GLY A 137 -2.88 -6.79 23.11
N HIS A 138 -2.36 -6.28 21.99
CA HIS A 138 -0.94 -5.98 21.81
C HIS A 138 -0.73 -4.53 21.35
N ASP A 139 -0.73 -3.57 22.28
CA ASP A 139 -0.35 -2.17 22.02
C ASP A 139 1.16 -1.98 22.27
N LEU A 140 1.93 -1.80 21.20
CA LEU A 140 3.37 -1.48 21.27
C LEU A 140 3.63 -0.13 21.95
N ASP A 141 2.66 0.78 21.94
CA ASP A 141 2.78 2.12 22.46
C ASP A 141 2.24 2.24 23.91
N VAL A 142 1.85 1.13 24.55
CA VAL A 142 1.16 1.11 25.86
C VAL A 142 1.90 1.88 26.95
N CYS A 143 3.24 1.84 26.95
CA CYS A 143 4.09 2.53 27.91
C CYS A 143 4.37 4.01 27.57
N LEU A 144 3.94 4.50 26.40
CA LEU A 144 4.25 5.86 25.95
C LEU A 144 3.42 6.93 26.67
N THR A 145 4.11 7.97 27.13
CA THR A 145 3.49 9.20 27.64
C THR A 145 2.74 9.94 26.52
N ALA A 146 1.86 10.89 26.90
CA ALA A 146 1.16 11.73 25.93
C ALA A 146 2.14 12.53 25.02
N GLU A 147 3.25 13.01 25.59
CA GLU A 147 4.29 13.72 24.83
C GLU A 147 5.01 12.79 23.84
N GLN A 148 5.34 11.57 24.26
CA GLN A 148 5.94 10.57 23.37
C GLN A 148 4.99 10.14 22.26
N ARG A 149 3.68 9.97 22.55
CA ARG A 149 2.66 9.66 21.54
C ARG A 149 2.49 10.81 20.53
N ASN A 150 2.54 12.06 20.98
CA ASN A 150 2.51 13.25 20.10
C ASN A 150 3.75 13.30 19.20
N LEU A 151 4.94 13.07 19.76
CA LEU A 151 6.19 13.03 19.00
C LEU A 151 6.19 11.88 17.99
N ALA A 152 5.75 10.67 18.40
CA ALA A 152 5.60 9.52 17.52
C ALA A 152 4.68 9.84 16.33
N HIS A 153 3.53 10.48 16.58
CA HIS A 153 2.59 10.88 15.53
C HIS A 153 3.21 11.88 14.54
N ALA A 154 3.91 12.91 15.03
CA ALA A 154 4.60 13.88 14.19
C ALA A 154 5.69 13.23 13.32
N THR A 155 6.52 12.36 13.92
CA THR A 155 7.62 11.67 13.22
C THR A 155 7.11 10.64 12.21
N ILE A 156 6.07 9.87 12.54
CA ILE A 156 5.40 8.97 11.57
C ILE A 156 4.81 9.77 10.41
N SER A 157 4.22 10.93 10.70
CA SER A 157 3.67 11.82 9.66
C SER A 157 4.75 12.36 8.72
N MET A 158 5.91 12.75 9.25
CA MET A 158 7.10 13.12 8.46
C MET A 158 7.57 11.95 7.59
N ILE A 159 7.74 10.76 8.15
CA ILE A 159 8.21 9.58 7.41
C ILE A 159 7.26 9.22 6.26
N GLU A 160 5.95 9.13 6.52
CA GLU A 160 4.96 8.63 5.56
C GLU A 160 4.53 9.68 4.52
N ASN A 161 4.66 10.99 4.84
CA ASN A 161 4.25 12.09 3.94
C ASN A 161 5.41 12.90 3.34
N HIS A 162 6.65 12.74 3.82
CA HIS A 162 7.85 13.38 3.30
C HIS A 162 8.88 12.36 2.80
N LEU A 163 9.58 11.64 3.69
CA LEU A 163 10.63 10.67 3.34
C LEU A 163 10.16 9.59 2.36
N ALA A 164 8.96 9.03 2.56
CA ALA A 164 8.37 8.05 1.67
C ALA A 164 8.18 8.59 0.23
N TRP A 165 7.97 9.89 0.08
CA TRP A 165 7.83 10.55 -1.22
C TRP A 165 9.17 10.91 -1.85
N VAL A 166 10.23 11.18 -1.08
CA VAL A 166 11.62 11.22 -1.56
C VAL A 166 12.00 9.87 -2.17
N VAL A 167 11.75 8.77 -1.46
CA VAL A 167 12.02 7.40 -1.96
C VAL A 167 11.14 7.07 -3.17
N MET A 168 9.86 7.47 -3.17
CA MET A 168 8.96 7.27 -4.32
C MET A 168 9.38 8.10 -5.55
N TRP A 169 9.91 9.31 -5.34
CA TRP A 169 10.49 10.12 -6.42
C TRP A 169 11.65 9.36 -7.08
N TRP A 170 12.65 8.92 -6.30
CA TRP A 170 13.79 8.18 -6.84
C TRP A 170 13.34 6.93 -7.60
N ARG A 171 12.41 6.16 -7.02
CA ARG A 171 11.87 4.94 -7.66
C ARG A 171 11.19 5.21 -9.00
N THR A 172 10.44 6.30 -9.11
CA THR A 172 9.68 6.63 -10.34
C THR A 172 10.54 7.36 -11.37
N LYS A 173 11.60 8.05 -10.94
CA LYS A 173 12.63 8.67 -11.78
C LYS A 173 13.58 7.64 -12.39
N TYR A 174 13.96 6.60 -11.62
CA TYR A 174 14.96 5.60 -12.00
C TYR A 174 14.42 4.15 -11.95
N PRO A 175 13.35 3.80 -12.69
CA PRO A 175 12.72 2.48 -12.62
C PRO A 175 13.66 1.31 -12.93
N ASP A 176 14.70 1.53 -13.74
CA ASP A 176 15.74 0.52 -14.01
C ASP A 176 16.65 0.25 -12.80
N GLN A 177 16.98 1.30 -12.05
CA GLN A 177 17.74 1.17 -10.80
C GLN A 177 16.89 0.50 -9.70
N VAL A 178 15.56 0.66 -9.73
CA VAL A 178 14.63 -0.11 -8.87
C VAL A 178 14.68 -1.60 -9.21
N LEU A 179 14.52 -1.96 -10.49
CA LEU A 179 14.53 -3.38 -10.89
C LEU A 179 15.87 -4.05 -10.59
N LYS A 180 17.00 -3.38 -10.88
CA LYS A 180 18.34 -3.89 -10.53
C LYS A 180 18.55 -3.92 -9.01
N GLY A 181 18.36 -2.79 -8.35
CA GLY A 181 18.71 -2.54 -6.96
C GLY A 181 17.91 -3.35 -5.95
N TYR A 182 16.70 -3.80 -6.30
CA TYR A 182 15.91 -4.73 -5.51
C TYR A 182 15.84 -6.16 -6.08
N LYS A 183 16.58 -6.44 -7.17
CA LYS A 183 16.59 -7.74 -7.88
C LYS A 183 15.19 -8.26 -8.23
N VAL A 184 14.34 -7.38 -8.76
CA VAL A 184 12.92 -7.68 -9.03
C VAL A 184 12.77 -8.53 -10.28
N ASN A 185 12.16 -9.71 -10.13
CA ASN A 185 11.72 -10.54 -11.25
C ASN A 185 10.23 -10.32 -11.53
N LEU A 186 9.91 -9.58 -12.60
CA LEU A 186 8.53 -9.22 -12.94
C LEU A 186 7.70 -10.43 -13.40
N GLN A 187 8.29 -11.42 -14.08
CA GLN A 187 7.62 -12.69 -14.38
C GLN A 187 7.12 -13.37 -13.11
N HIS A 188 7.97 -13.46 -12.09
CA HIS A 188 7.61 -14.08 -10.82
C HIS A 188 6.54 -13.29 -10.05
N ALA A 189 6.71 -11.98 -9.95
CA ALA A 189 5.78 -11.11 -9.22
C ALA A 189 4.37 -11.06 -9.84
N LEU A 190 4.28 -11.08 -11.17
CA LEU A 190 3.02 -11.04 -11.92
C LEU A 190 2.45 -12.44 -12.24
N GLY A 191 3.20 -13.51 -11.97
CA GLY A 191 2.80 -14.89 -12.30
C GLY A 191 2.63 -15.13 -13.80
N THR A 192 3.48 -14.52 -14.64
CA THR A 192 3.35 -14.53 -16.10
C THR A 192 4.56 -15.14 -16.81
N ARG A 193 4.34 -15.67 -18.02
CA ARG A 193 5.38 -16.22 -18.90
C ARG A 193 5.96 -15.20 -19.88
N ILE A 194 5.42 -13.98 -19.95
CA ILE A 194 5.92 -12.91 -20.84
C ILE A 194 7.41 -12.63 -20.55
N PRO A 195 8.31 -12.59 -21.55
CA PRO A 195 9.74 -12.33 -21.33
C PRO A 195 10.03 -11.08 -20.50
N ASN A 196 10.95 -11.19 -19.52
CA ASN A 196 11.28 -10.08 -18.62
C ASN A 196 11.72 -8.79 -19.34
N GLY A 197 12.38 -8.87 -20.51
CA GLY A 197 12.71 -7.66 -21.30
C GLY A 197 11.48 -6.83 -21.70
N ILE A 198 10.38 -7.50 -22.07
CA ILE A 198 9.11 -6.88 -22.43
C ILE A 198 8.42 -6.32 -21.17
N LEU A 199 8.37 -7.09 -20.08
CA LEU A 199 7.82 -6.63 -18.81
C LEU A 199 8.57 -5.42 -18.25
N ASN A 200 9.90 -5.43 -18.33
CA ASN A 200 10.74 -4.31 -17.90
C ASN A 200 10.43 -3.05 -18.72
N PHE A 201 10.26 -3.16 -20.05
CA PHE A 201 9.87 -2.02 -20.90
C PHE A 201 8.50 -1.44 -20.47
N PHE A 202 7.49 -2.28 -20.31
CA PHE A 202 6.17 -1.84 -19.83
C PHE A 202 6.23 -1.26 -18.41
N PHE A 203 7.03 -1.84 -17.51
CA PHE A 203 7.24 -1.33 -16.16
C PHE A 203 7.86 0.07 -16.19
N LYS A 204 8.96 0.29 -16.93
CA LYS A 204 9.57 1.62 -17.09
C LYS A 204 8.55 2.65 -17.55
N PHE A 205 7.79 2.34 -18.60
CA PHE A 205 6.82 3.26 -19.18
C PHE A 205 5.65 3.54 -18.23
N ALA A 206 5.01 2.50 -17.69
CA ALA A 206 3.84 2.64 -16.83
C ALA A 206 4.19 3.19 -15.44
N PHE A 207 5.15 2.58 -14.75
CA PHE A 207 5.57 2.97 -13.40
C PHE A 207 6.28 4.33 -13.40
N GLY A 208 7.19 4.57 -14.36
CA GLY A 208 7.86 5.85 -14.50
C GLY A 208 6.88 6.98 -14.84
N ARG A 209 6.11 6.87 -15.94
CA ARG A 209 5.23 7.96 -16.40
C ARG A 209 4.05 8.22 -15.45
N LYS A 210 3.38 7.18 -14.92
CA LYS A 210 2.27 7.37 -13.95
C LYS A 210 2.81 7.77 -12.58
N GLY A 211 3.94 7.21 -12.16
CA GLY A 211 4.59 7.52 -10.90
C GLY A 211 5.07 8.96 -10.83
N THR A 212 5.80 9.44 -11.84
CA THR A 212 6.27 10.84 -11.91
C THR A 212 5.09 11.82 -11.86
N LYS A 213 3.97 11.54 -12.55
CA LYS A 213 2.74 12.33 -12.43
C LYS A 213 2.19 12.35 -11.00
N LYS A 214 2.15 11.20 -10.30
CA LYS A 214 1.67 11.11 -8.91
C LYS A 214 2.57 11.87 -7.94
N VAL A 215 3.89 11.73 -8.07
CA VAL A 215 4.88 12.42 -7.21
C VAL A 215 4.88 13.93 -7.46
N LYS A 216 4.71 14.38 -8.71
CA LYS A 216 4.48 15.79 -9.03
C LYS A 216 3.17 16.33 -8.44
N ALA A 217 2.09 15.53 -8.46
CA ALA A 217 0.79 15.94 -7.91
C ALA A 217 0.76 16.01 -6.37
N GLN A 218 1.63 15.27 -5.67
CA GLN A 218 1.78 15.39 -4.22
C GLN A 218 2.64 16.59 -3.79
N GLY A 219 3.53 17.07 -4.66
CA GLY A 219 4.40 18.22 -4.40
C GLY A 219 5.88 17.89 -4.58
N MET A 220 6.35 16.77 -4.02
CA MET A 220 7.77 16.38 -4.05
C MET A 220 8.38 16.41 -5.47
N GLY A 221 7.60 16.04 -6.49
CA GLY A 221 8.05 15.99 -7.89
C GLY A 221 8.11 17.34 -8.63
N VAL A 222 7.96 18.48 -7.95
CA VAL A 222 8.22 19.82 -8.53
C VAL A 222 9.65 20.31 -8.29
N HIS A 223 10.35 19.74 -7.32
CA HIS A 223 11.70 20.11 -6.92
C HIS A 223 12.79 19.49 -7.81
N SER A 224 14.01 20.02 -7.71
CA SER A 224 15.22 19.48 -8.34
C SER A 224 15.65 18.14 -7.73
N ALA A 225 16.58 17.44 -8.39
CA ALA A 225 17.09 16.16 -7.88
C ALA A 225 17.92 16.35 -6.60
N GLU A 226 18.60 17.49 -6.53
CA GLU A 226 19.47 17.95 -5.47
C GLU A 226 18.66 18.29 -4.21
N GLU A 227 17.66 19.17 -4.32
CA GLU A 227 16.73 19.50 -3.21
C GLU A 227 16.03 18.25 -2.64
N ILE A 228 15.54 17.35 -3.51
CA ILE A 228 14.85 16.12 -3.06
C ILE A 228 15.80 15.18 -2.32
N ASN A 229 17.07 15.16 -2.70
CA ASN A 229 18.07 14.40 -1.96
C ASN A 229 18.39 15.06 -0.61
N GLU A 230 18.54 16.38 -0.56
CA GLU A 230 18.75 17.15 0.68
C GLU A 230 17.58 16.93 1.66
N PHE A 231 16.33 17.01 1.21
CA PHE A 231 15.14 16.71 2.02
C PHE A 231 15.18 15.32 2.67
N GLY A 232 15.62 14.30 1.90
CA GLY A 232 15.80 12.95 2.45
C GLY A 232 16.94 12.88 3.48
N GLN A 233 18.04 13.60 3.26
CA GLN A 233 19.17 13.66 4.20
C GLN A 233 18.79 14.38 5.50
N GLU A 234 17.97 15.42 5.43
CA GLU A 234 17.40 16.11 6.58
C GLU A 234 16.46 15.20 7.39
N ASP A 235 15.52 14.51 6.73
CA ASP A 235 14.65 13.52 7.39
C ASP A 235 15.46 12.43 8.12
N LEU A 236 16.50 11.89 7.45
CA LEU A 236 17.41 10.91 8.06
C LEU A 236 18.18 11.49 9.24
N LYS A 237 18.65 12.73 9.14
CA LYS A 237 19.36 13.41 10.23
C LYS A 237 18.44 13.61 11.44
N VAL A 238 17.20 14.05 11.25
CA VAL A 238 16.20 14.17 12.32
C VAL A 238 15.98 12.82 13.00
N LEU A 239 15.78 11.75 12.25
CA LEU A 239 15.63 10.40 12.82
C LEU A 239 16.88 9.95 13.58
N SER A 240 18.07 10.24 13.05
CA SER A 240 19.36 9.92 13.67
C SER A 240 19.56 10.66 15.00
N GLU A 241 19.26 11.96 15.04
CA GLU A 241 19.34 12.79 16.25
C GLU A 241 18.27 12.38 17.29
N MET A 242 17.06 12.05 16.84
CA MET A 242 16.00 11.55 17.71
C MET A 242 16.28 10.17 18.31
N LEU A 243 16.94 9.27 17.57
CA LEU A 243 17.38 7.97 18.08
C LEU A 243 18.59 8.12 19.03
N ALA A 244 19.53 8.99 18.68
CA ALA A 244 20.78 9.20 19.41
C ALA A 244 21.52 7.86 19.67
N ASP A 245 21.83 7.56 20.92
CA ASP A 245 22.48 6.34 21.42
C ASP A 245 21.49 5.25 21.88
N LYS A 246 20.18 5.51 21.85
CA LYS A 246 19.15 4.58 22.34
C LYS A 246 18.99 3.36 21.43
N PRO A 247 18.61 2.18 21.97
CA PRO A 247 18.32 1.01 21.14
C PRO A 247 17.03 1.18 20.32
N PHE A 248 16.02 1.88 20.84
CA PHE A 248 14.76 2.24 20.17
C PHE A 248 14.38 3.70 20.51
N PHE A 249 13.46 4.31 19.75
CA PHE A 249 13.20 5.75 19.87
C PHE A 249 12.75 6.22 21.27
N PHE A 250 12.02 5.37 22.02
CA PHE A 250 11.43 5.71 23.31
C PHE A 250 11.91 4.86 24.50
N GLY A 251 12.91 3.99 24.31
CA GLY A 251 13.48 3.17 25.39
C GLY A 251 14.11 1.88 24.89
N ASP A 252 14.02 0.83 25.70
CA ASP A 252 14.64 -0.49 25.47
C ASP A 252 13.78 -1.46 24.63
N GLU A 253 12.51 -1.11 24.37
CA GLU A 253 11.57 -1.92 23.60
C GLU A 253 11.04 -1.16 22.37
N PRO A 254 10.81 -1.84 21.22
CA PRO A 254 10.34 -1.22 19.99
C PRO A 254 8.88 -0.82 20.07
N THR A 255 8.60 0.38 19.57
CA THR A 255 7.27 1.00 19.52
C THR A 255 6.71 1.00 18.10
N THR A 256 5.49 1.51 17.88
CA THR A 256 4.97 1.72 16.52
C THR A 256 5.88 2.61 15.67
N LEU A 257 6.58 3.59 16.29
CA LEU A 257 7.55 4.43 15.58
C LEU A 257 8.73 3.62 15.05
N ASP A 258 9.31 2.73 15.86
CA ASP A 258 10.43 1.87 15.45
C ASP A 258 10.03 0.94 14.29
N VAL A 259 8.81 0.40 14.31
CA VAL A 259 8.24 -0.39 13.21
C VAL A 259 8.10 0.42 11.92
N VAL A 260 7.60 1.66 12.00
CA VAL A 260 7.47 2.56 10.84
C VAL A 260 8.84 2.95 10.29
N VAL A 261 9.78 3.32 11.16
CA VAL A 261 11.14 3.71 10.77
C VAL A 261 11.86 2.54 10.12
N PHE A 262 11.86 1.36 10.74
CA PHE A 262 12.43 0.15 10.14
C PHE A 262 11.87 -0.10 8.74
N ALA A 263 10.55 -0.10 8.58
CA ALA A 263 9.92 -0.47 7.34
C ALA A 263 10.23 0.50 6.18
N HIS A 264 10.45 1.78 6.47
CA HIS A 264 10.85 2.81 5.50
C HIS A 264 12.36 2.81 5.24
N LEU A 265 13.19 2.78 6.28
CA LEU A 265 14.65 2.78 6.14
C LEU A 265 15.18 1.50 5.50
N ALA A 266 14.51 0.35 5.69
CA ALA A 266 14.79 -0.87 4.96
C ALA A 266 14.70 -0.69 3.43
N GLN A 267 13.81 0.19 2.94
CA GLN A 267 13.69 0.49 1.51
C GLN A 267 14.92 1.24 0.97
N ILE A 268 15.67 1.94 1.82
CA ILE A 268 16.89 2.69 1.48
C ILE A 268 18.11 1.77 1.66
N TYR A 269 18.22 1.12 2.82
CA TYR A 269 19.41 0.37 3.24
C TYR A 269 19.65 -0.92 2.45
N PHE A 270 18.62 -1.71 2.17
CA PHE A 270 18.76 -3.01 1.49
C PHE A 270 18.78 -2.92 -0.04
N ILE A 271 18.97 -1.74 -0.63
CA ILE A 271 19.24 -1.59 -2.07
C ILE A 271 20.65 -2.11 -2.36
N ASP A 272 20.76 -2.98 -3.36
CA ASP A 272 22.01 -3.59 -3.79
C ASP A 272 23.14 -2.55 -3.98
N LYS A 273 24.32 -2.86 -3.44
CA LYS A 273 25.47 -1.94 -3.39
C LYS A 273 25.99 -1.56 -4.78
N GLU A 274 25.72 -2.34 -5.83
CA GLU A 274 26.04 -1.99 -7.21
C GLU A 274 25.13 -0.89 -7.81
N VAL A 275 24.06 -0.50 -7.13
CA VAL A 275 23.25 0.67 -7.50
C VAL A 275 23.72 1.85 -6.66
N SER A 276 24.16 2.92 -7.33
CA SER A 276 24.42 4.21 -6.67
C SER A 276 23.10 4.80 -6.20
N TYR A 277 23.03 5.14 -4.91
CA TYR A 277 21.88 5.81 -4.32
C TYR A 277 22.33 6.70 -3.16
N PRO A 278 22.53 8.02 -3.40
CA PRO A 278 23.17 8.92 -2.43
C PRO A 278 22.50 8.95 -1.05
N LEU A 279 21.19 8.69 -0.97
CA LEU A 279 20.47 8.64 0.30
C LEU A 279 20.84 7.42 1.16
N ARG A 280 21.14 6.26 0.55
CA ARG A 280 21.69 5.08 1.26
C ARG A 280 23.11 5.34 1.72
N ASP A 281 23.90 5.97 0.88
CA ASP A 281 25.31 6.23 1.14
C ASP A 281 25.42 7.24 2.31
N PHE A 282 24.64 8.32 2.29
CA PHE A 282 24.47 9.25 3.42
C PHE A 282 23.96 8.55 4.70
N MET A 283 22.93 7.70 4.61
CA MET A 283 22.44 6.94 5.78
C MET A 283 23.54 6.08 6.40
N THR A 284 24.40 5.49 5.57
CA THR A 284 25.48 4.59 6.02
C THR A 284 26.65 5.35 6.64
N GLU A 285 27.01 6.50 6.06
CA GLU A 285 28.17 7.30 6.46
C GLU A 285 27.84 8.28 7.60
N SER A 286 26.67 8.92 7.56
CA SER A 286 26.27 10.01 8.47
C SER A 286 25.23 9.61 9.52
N CYS A 287 24.51 8.49 9.35
CA CYS A 287 23.48 8.01 10.29
C CYS A 287 23.67 6.53 10.70
N PRO A 288 24.88 6.10 11.15
CA PRO A 288 25.16 4.69 11.43
C PRO A 288 24.32 4.10 12.56
N ASN A 289 23.78 4.91 13.46
CA ASN A 289 22.83 4.46 14.49
C ASN A 289 21.49 4.00 13.89
N LEU A 290 21.02 4.62 12.81
CA LEU A 290 19.84 4.17 12.05
C LEU A 290 20.10 2.86 11.32
N VAL A 291 21.30 2.66 10.78
CA VAL A 291 21.74 1.34 10.26
C VAL A 291 21.71 0.30 11.39
N GLY A 292 22.15 0.67 12.60
CA GLY A 292 22.02 -0.15 13.80
C GLY A 292 20.56 -0.53 14.11
N LEU A 293 19.65 0.45 14.13
CA LEU A 293 18.22 0.21 14.36
C LEU A 293 17.61 -0.73 13.31
N VAL A 294 17.93 -0.52 12.02
CA VAL A 294 17.42 -1.37 10.93
C VAL A 294 17.86 -2.82 11.10
N ASN A 295 19.12 -3.06 11.46
CA ASN A 295 19.61 -4.41 11.69
C ASN A 295 19.00 -5.04 12.96
N ARG A 296 18.90 -4.29 14.09
CA ARG A 296 18.20 -4.76 15.30
C ARG A 296 16.76 -5.19 15.02
N MET A 297 16.02 -4.39 14.24
CA MET A 297 14.63 -4.70 13.88
C MET A 297 14.53 -5.87 12.89
N LYS A 298 15.46 -5.99 11.93
CA LYS A 298 15.58 -7.20 11.09
C LYS A 298 15.76 -8.43 11.96
N GLU A 299 16.78 -8.45 12.82
CA GLU A 299 17.14 -9.60 13.66
C GLU A 299 16.00 -10.01 14.61
N ARG A 300 15.33 -9.02 15.22
CA ARG A 300 14.25 -9.26 16.18
C ARG A 300 12.96 -9.77 15.55
N CYS A 301 12.64 -9.35 14.32
CA CYS A 301 11.35 -9.67 13.69
C CYS A 301 11.47 -10.75 12.60
N PHE A 302 12.64 -10.89 11.98
CA PHE A 302 12.90 -11.75 10.82
C PHE A 302 14.19 -12.54 11.01
N SER A 303 14.21 -13.43 12.00
CA SER A 303 15.29 -14.43 12.16
C SER A 303 15.43 -15.37 10.94
N ASP A 304 14.41 -15.42 10.09
CA ASP A 304 14.30 -16.13 8.82
C ASP A 304 14.57 -15.24 7.59
N TRP A 305 15.00 -13.97 7.74
CA TRP A 305 15.15 -13.00 6.64
C TRP A 305 15.92 -13.55 5.43
N ASP A 306 17.05 -14.21 5.68
CA ASP A 306 17.93 -14.67 4.62
C ASP A 306 17.33 -15.89 3.89
N ASP A 307 16.53 -16.72 4.57
CA ASP A 307 15.75 -17.82 3.97
C ASP A 307 14.63 -17.27 3.08
N ILE A 308 13.79 -16.37 3.59
CA ILE A 308 12.67 -15.79 2.82
C ILE A 308 13.12 -14.93 1.65
N CYS A 309 14.29 -14.29 1.73
CA CYS A 309 14.86 -13.55 0.60
C CYS A 309 15.46 -14.52 -0.43
N THR A 310 16.16 -15.58 -0.01
CA THR A 310 16.80 -16.53 -0.93
C THR A 310 15.80 -17.42 -1.65
N THR A 311 14.81 -17.96 -0.91
CA THR A 311 13.80 -18.90 -1.43
C THR A 311 12.57 -18.20 -1.99
N LEU A 312 12.37 -16.92 -1.67
CA LEU A 312 11.13 -16.16 -1.89
C LEU A 312 9.90 -16.76 -1.17
N ASP A 313 10.11 -17.58 -0.14
CA ASP A 313 9.04 -18.12 0.70
C ASP A 313 8.24 -17.00 1.38
N LEU A 314 6.93 -17.12 1.29
CA LEU A 314 5.98 -16.19 1.88
C LEU A 314 5.63 -16.58 3.33
N ASN A 315 5.80 -17.85 3.69
CA ASN A 315 5.26 -18.45 4.91
C ASN A 315 6.25 -19.38 5.63
N SER A 316 7.54 -19.06 5.57
CA SER A 316 8.64 -19.67 6.37
C SER A 316 8.34 -19.81 7.86
N HIS A 317 7.60 -18.84 8.42
CA HIS A 317 7.18 -18.78 9.82
C HIS A 317 6.01 -19.73 10.16
N LEU A 318 5.40 -20.37 9.17
CA LEU A 318 4.38 -21.40 9.37
C LEU A 318 5.00 -22.81 9.32
N PRO A 319 4.49 -23.78 10.12
CA PRO A 319 4.95 -25.17 10.04
C PRO A 319 4.75 -25.74 8.62
N LYS A 320 5.85 -26.12 7.96
CA LYS A 320 5.79 -26.73 6.63
C LYS A 320 5.12 -28.12 6.75
N PRO A 321 4.16 -28.47 5.88
CA PRO A 321 3.60 -29.82 5.84
C PRO A 321 4.72 -30.84 5.65
N LYS A 322 4.66 -31.97 6.37
CA LYS A 322 5.59 -33.08 6.12
C LYS A 322 5.37 -33.55 4.68
N ALA A 323 6.43 -33.54 3.87
CA ALA A 323 6.38 -34.12 2.54
C ALA A 323 6.02 -35.60 2.64
N GLU A 324 4.95 -36.02 1.98
CA GLU A 324 4.67 -37.43 1.78
C GLU A 324 5.70 -37.97 0.78
N GLU A 325 6.49 -38.96 1.19
CA GLU A 325 7.41 -39.66 0.30
C GLU A 325 6.61 -40.48 -0.73
N SER A 326 6.37 -39.90 -1.90
CA SER A 326 5.82 -40.62 -3.05
C SER A 326 6.83 -41.67 -3.51
N LYS A 327 6.62 -42.93 -3.08
CA LYS A 327 7.31 -44.09 -3.62
C LYS A 327 6.85 -44.37 -5.05
N ASP A 328 7.45 -43.68 -6.00
CA ASP A 328 7.27 -43.99 -7.42
C ASP A 328 7.96 -45.33 -7.73
N ASN A 329 7.15 -46.38 -7.86
CA ASN A 329 7.57 -47.62 -8.49
C ASN A 329 7.87 -47.35 -9.97
N LYS A 330 9.10 -47.67 -10.39
CA LYS A 330 9.40 -47.87 -11.81
C LYS A 330 8.62 -49.08 -12.34
N GLU A 331 7.79 -48.86 -13.34
CA GLU A 331 7.63 -49.82 -14.43
C GLU A 331 7.83 -49.11 -15.77
N GLU A 332 8.77 -49.62 -16.56
CA GLU A 332 9.02 -49.16 -17.92
C GLU A 332 8.03 -49.84 -18.87
N SER A 333 7.42 -49.08 -19.77
CA SER A 333 6.98 -49.61 -21.07
C SER A 333 7.37 -48.64 -22.17
N LYS A 334 7.96 -49.19 -23.23
CA LYS A 334 8.37 -48.50 -24.45
C LYS A 334 7.37 -48.80 -25.57
N ASP A 335 7.61 -48.15 -26.70
CA ASP A 335 7.01 -48.35 -28.03
C ASP A 335 5.63 -47.67 -28.20
N GLU A 336 5.33 -46.95 -29.29
CA GLU A 336 6.15 -46.63 -30.47
C GLU A 336 5.73 -45.30 -31.15
N LYS A 337 6.23 -45.05 -32.36
CA LYS A 337 6.29 -43.75 -33.06
C LYS A 337 5.02 -43.24 -33.77
N GLU A 338 5.08 -41.93 -34.06
CA GLU A 338 4.52 -41.22 -35.24
C GLU A 338 2.99 -41.09 -35.43
N SER A 339 2.50 -39.85 -35.36
CA SER A 339 2.28 -39.08 -36.60
C SER A 339 2.00 -37.60 -36.34
N ASP A 340 2.66 -36.74 -37.12
CA ASP A 340 2.34 -35.31 -37.22
C ASP A 340 0.99 -35.12 -37.94
N LYS A 341 0.16 -34.19 -37.45
CA LYS A 341 -0.74 -33.44 -38.34
C LYS A 341 -1.23 -32.13 -37.71
N GLU A 342 -0.95 -31.06 -38.44
CA GLU A 342 -1.35 -29.69 -38.17
C GLU A 342 -2.86 -29.55 -37.96
N LYS A 343 -3.25 -28.75 -36.97
CA LYS A 343 -4.48 -27.96 -37.00
C LYS A 343 -4.24 -26.60 -36.34
N GLU A 344 -4.36 -25.54 -37.13
CA GLU A 344 -4.49 -24.17 -36.65
C GLU A 344 -5.77 -24.01 -35.80
N PRO A 345 -5.77 -23.12 -34.80
CA PRO A 345 -6.98 -22.50 -34.29
C PRO A 345 -7.01 -20.99 -34.60
N GLU A 346 -7.81 -20.66 -35.61
CA GLU A 346 -8.60 -19.44 -35.84
C GLU A 346 -8.19 -18.13 -35.12
N GLU A 347 -7.80 -17.13 -35.92
CA GLU A 347 -7.95 -15.72 -35.57
C GLU A 347 -9.44 -15.37 -35.36
N LYS A 348 -9.87 -15.00 -34.14
CA LYS A 348 -11.17 -14.34 -33.93
C LYS A 348 -11.40 -13.50 -32.66
N ASP A 349 -10.56 -13.58 -31.63
CA ASP A 349 -10.79 -12.83 -30.38
C ASP A 349 -10.04 -11.48 -30.26
N ILE A 350 -9.16 -11.13 -31.22
CA ILE A 350 -8.36 -9.89 -31.18
C ILE A 350 -9.13 -8.65 -31.68
N GLU A 351 -10.29 -8.82 -32.34
CA GLU A 351 -11.07 -7.69 -32.85
C GLU A 351 -12.01 -7.06 -31.81
N LYS A 352 -12.38 -7.78 -30.74
CA LYS A 352 -13.27 -7.24 -29.69
C LYS A 352 -12.59 -6.24 -28.78
N GLU A 353 -11.37 -6.51 -28.31
CA GLU A 353 -10.63 -5.57 -27.45
C GLU A 353 -10.26 -4.26 -28.19
N LYS A 354 -10.06 -4.32 -29.52
CA LYS A 354 -9.76 -3.15 -30.35
C LYS A 354 -10.94 -2.20 -30.57
N ALA A 355 -12.18 -2.64 -30.33
CA ALA A 355 -13.37 -1.81 -30.41
C ALA A 355 -13.56 -0.98 -29.12
N ASP A 356 -13.48 -1.64 -27.96
CA ASP A 356 -13.76 -1.02 -26.66
C ASP A 356 -12.76 0.06 -26.24
N GLU A 357 -11.48 -0.04 -26.61
CA GLU A 357 -10.51 1.06 -26.39
C GLU A 357 -10.80 2.27 -27.29
N LYS A 358 -11.17 2.05 -28.56
CA LYS A 358 -11.44 3.14 -29.52
C LYS A 358 -12.71 3.94 -29.20
N GLU A 359 -13.72 3.32 -28.60
CA GLU A 359 -14.89 4.08 -28.12
C GLU A 359 -14.59 4.88 -26.84
N LYS A 360 -13.79 4.32 -25.91
CA LYS A 360 -13.41 5.03 -24.68
C LYS A 360 -12.58 6.29 -24.92
N ASP A 361 -11.63 6.26 -25.85
CA ASP A 361 -10.81 7.44 -26.13
C ASP A 361 -11.62 8.53 -26.87
N LYS A 362 -12.48 8.15 -27.83
CA LYS A 362 -13.39 9.10 -28.51
C LYS A 362 -14.43 9.73 -27.58
N ALA A 363 -14.91 8.99 -26.58
CA ALA A 363 -15.80 9.54 -25.56
C ALA A 363 -15.10 10.59 -24.69
N LYS A 364 -13.78 10.44 -24.48
CA LYS A 364 -12.97 11.37 -23.69
C LYS A 364 -12.69 12.68 -24.41
N GLU A 365 -12.23 12.63 -25.66
CA GLU A 365 -11.95 13.84 -26.46
C GLU A 365 -13.20 14.73 -26.59
N LYS A 366 -14.38 14.15 -26.85
CA LYS A 366 -15.65 14.91 -26.87
C LYS A 366 -16.04 15.53 -25.53
N SER A 367 -15.61 14.94 -24.40
CA SER A 367 -15.89 15.48 -23.06
C SER A 367 -14.99 16.66 -22.68
N GLU A 368 -13.79 16.73 -23.28
CA GLU A 368 -12.86 17.85 -23.11
C GLU A 368 -13.23 19.01 -24.06
N GLU A 369 -13.59 18.71 -25.32
CA GLU A 369 -13.99 19.74 -26.31
C GLU A 369 -15.29 20.49 -25.95
N ASN A 370 -16.22 19.85 -25.22
CA ASN A 370 -17.41 20.53 -24.69
C ASN A 370 -17.09 21.45 -23.50
N LYS A 371 -16.08 21.13 -22.67
CA LYS A 371 -15.70 21.96 -21.52
C LYS A 371 -15.01 23.26 -21.90
N GLU A 372 -14.33 23.31 -23.06
CA GLU A 372 -13.79 24.57 -23.59
C GLU A 372 -14.84 25.48 -24.24
N LYS A 373 -16.06 24.98 -24.51
CA LYS A 373 -17.14 25.75 -25.16
C LYS A 373 -18.15 26.36 -24.19
N GLU A 374 -18.22 25.89 -22.95
CA GLU A 374 -19.06 26.47 -21.88
C GLU A 374 -18.28 27.42 -20.93
N GLY A 375 -16.99 27.63 -21.18
CA GLY A 375 -16.10 28.48 -20.36
C GLY A 375 -15.70 29.81 -20.99
N LYS A 376 -16.58 30.44 -21.79
CA LYS A 376 -16.28 31.68 -22.52
C LYS A 376 -17.42 32.69 -22.51
#